data_AF-A0A811KYT1-F1
#
_entry.id   AF-A0A811KYT1-F1
#
_cell.length_a   1.000
_cell.length_b   1.000
_cell.length_c   1.000
_cell.angle_alpha   90.00
_cell.angle_beta   90.00
_cell.angle_gamma   90.00
#
_symmetry.space_group_name_H-M   'P 1'
#
loop_
_entity.id
_entity.type
_entity.pdbx_description
1 polymer ?
#
loop_
_entity_poly.entity_id
_entity_poly.type
_entity_poly.pdbx_seq_one_letter_code
_entity_poly.pdbx_strand_id
1 'polypeptide(L)'
;MYVGYISIGTPSQRFKTIFDTGSSALWVPKEGCRSQGPLVEYCASGRELYDPVASRTHQETNQAFGITYSTGSVKGHWYKDVFAFGDPKNSQLKFKKLVQFGAGEQMTFSDISILGLPSMETHDDMSIFHEAVREGLMDEPIFTTYLAKCAQTQCENGGVITFGKEDTLNCGDVIDWVDVWPEILSIK
;
A
#
# COMPACT_ATOMS: atom_id res chain seq x y z
N MET A 1 9.62 -4.41 10.89
CA MET A 1 8.62 -3.79 10.00
C MET A 1 8.64 -4.57 8.70
N TYR A 2 7.50 -5.09 8.27
CA TYR A 2 7.37 -5.80 7.00
C TYR A 2 6.89 -4.82 5.94
N VAL A 3 7.45 -4.95 4.74
CA VAL A 3 7.19 -4.07 3.61
C VAL A 3 7.25 -4.90 2.34
N GLY A 4 6.40 -4.57 1.39
CA GLY A 4 6.44 -5.12 0.04
C GLY A 4 6.68 -4.02 -0.98
N TYR A 5 6.72 -4.40 -2.25
CA TYR A 5 6.86 -3.47 -3.36
C TYR A 5 5.51 -3.27 -4.06
N ILE A 6 5.23 -2.01 -4.39
CA ILE A 6 4.20 -1.62 -5.34
C ILE A 6 4.84 -0.78 -6.44
N SER A 7 4.09 -0.53 -7.51
CA SER A 7 4.50 0.41 -8.53
C SER A 7 3.36 1.29 -9.00
N ILE A 8 3.69 2.54 -9.34
CA ILE A 8 2.76 3.57 -9.80
C ILE A 8 3.34 4.26 -11.03
N GLY A 9 2.51 4.51 -12.03
CA GLY A 9 2.85 5.34 -13.18
C GLY A 9 3.34 4.61 -14.43
N THR A 10 3.52 5.41 -15.49
CA THR A 10 4.03 4.96 -16.80
C THR A 10 5.12 5.91 -17.34
N PRO A 11 6.42 5.55 -17.32
CA PRO A 11 6.98 4.29 -16.81
C PRO A 11 6.79 4.15 -15.30
N SER A 12 6.82 2.90 -14.84
CA SER A 12 6.51 2.56 -13.45
C SER A 12 7.59 3.03 -12.47
N GLN A 13 7.15 3.71 -11.42
CA GLN A 13 7.94 4.16 -10.28
C GLN A 13 7.70 3.19 -9.13
N ARG A 14 8.78 2.75 -8.47
CA ARG A 14 8.74 1.69 -7.46
C ARG A 14 8.74 2.27 -6.04
N PHE A 15 7.92 1.70 -5.17
CA PHE A 15 7.82 2.10 -3.76
C PHE A 15 7.93 0.90 -2.84
N LYS A 16 8.72 1.04 -1.77
CA LYS A 16 8.65 0.17 -0.61
C LYS A 16 7.51 0.63 0.30
N THR A 17 6.59 -0.27 0.59
CA THR A 17 5.28 0.07 1.15
C THR A 17 4.89 -0.88 2.27
N ILE A 18 4.35 -0.32 3.35
CA ILE A 18 3.71 -1.08 4.42
C ILE A 18 2.31 -1.48 3.94
N PHE A 19 2.02 -2.77 3.99
CA PHE A 19 0.68 -3.31 3.72
C PHE A 19 -0.06 -3.35 5.05
N ASP A 20 -1.01 -2.44 5.22
CA ASP A 20 -1.61 -2.12 6.51
C ASP A 20 -3.06 -2.60 6.57
N THR A 21 -3.33 -3.52 7.48
CA THR A 21 -4.69 -4.01 7.76
C THR A 21 -5.46 -3.11 8.72
N GLY A 22 -4.87 -2.00 9.19
CA GLY A 22 -5.50 -1.03 10.09
C GLY A 22 -5.95 0.27 9.41
N SER A 23 -5.76 0.40 8.09
CA SER A 23 -6.17 1.58 7.31
C SER A 23 -6.69 1.17 5.94
N SER A 24 -7.28 2.11 5.19
CA SER A 24 -7.94 1.82 3.90
C SER A 24 -7.33 2.50 2.69
N ALA A 25 -6.61 3.60 2.87
CA ALA A 25 -6.10 4.39 1.75
C ALA A 25 -4.65 4.03 1.42
N LEU A 26 -4.30 4.10 0.13
CA LEU A 26 -2.90 4.19 -0.29
C LEU A 26 -2.43 5.64 -0.25
N TRP A 27 -1.24 5.86 0.30
CA TRP A 27 -0.45 7.06 0.03
C TRP A 27 1.04 6.72 -0.13
N VAL A 28 1.72 7.51 -0.96
CA VAL A 28 3.17 7.45 -1.22
C VAL A 28 3.78 8.84 -1.07
N PRO A 29 5.05 8.99 -0.66
CA PRO A 29 5.69 10.29 -0.58
C PRO A 29 5.90 10.87 -1.99
N LYS A 30 5.64 12.16 -2.17
CA LYS A 30 5.77 12.88 -3.45
C LYS A 30 7.16 13.48 -3.61
N GLU A 31 7.63 13.64 -4.84
CA GLU A 31 8.85 14.40 -5.13
C GLU A 31 8.76 15.81 -4.53
N GLY A 32 9.80 16.20 -3.79
CA GLY A 32 9.85 17.45 -3.02
C GLY A 32 9.11 17.45 -1.68
N CYS A 33 8.70 16.28 -1.17
CA CYS A 33 8.06 16.15 0.13
C CYS A 33 8.93 16.64 1.29
N ARG A 34 8.28 17.01 2.40
CA ARG A 34 8.92 17.37 3.67
C ARG A 34 8.41 16.45 4.76
N SER A 35 9.33 15.82 5.48
CA SER A 35 8.99 15.04 6.66
C SER A 35 9.74 15.58 7.88
N GLN A 36 9.04 15.79 8.98
CA GLN A 36 9.59 16.34 10.23
C GLN A 36 9.64 15.31 11.36
N GLY A 37 9.41 14.04 11.03
CA GLY A 37 9.30 12.97 12.02
C GLY A 37 10.63 12.32 12.40
N PRO A 38 10.62 11.37 13.35
CA PRO A 38 11.81 10.63 13.74
C PRO A 38 12.27 9.58 12.71
N LEU A 39 11.42 9.20 11.74
CA LEU A 39 11.69 8.14 10.76
C LEU A 39 11.63 8.65 9.31
N VAL A 40 12.56 9.55 8.98
CA VAL A 40 12.68 10.16 7.64
C VAL A 40 13.81 9.51 6.86
N GLU A 41 13.48 8.91 5.72
CA GLU A 41 14.45 8.32 4.80
C GLU A 41 14.23 8.82 3.37
N TYR A 42 13.02 8.70 2.84
CA TYR A 42 12.73 8.85 1.41
C TYR A 42 12.71 10.31 0.95
N CYS A 43 12.07 11.21 1.69
CA CYS A 43 12.07 12.64 1.36
C CYS A 43 13.48 13.23 1.42
N ALA A 44 14.31 12.78 2.36
CA ALA A 44 15.69 13.26 2.52
C ALA A 44 16.63 12.70 1.45
N SER A 45 16.39 11.46 1.00
CA SER A 45 17.25 10.79 0.02
C SER A 45 16.82 10.99 -1.43
N GLY A 46 15.60 11.47 -1.69
CA GLY A 46 15.10 11.73 -3.05
C GLY A 46 14.79 10.47 -3.86
N ARG A 47 14.56 9.35 -3.19
CA ARG A 47 14.36 8.03 -3.82
C ARG A 47 13.04 7.41 -3.37
N GLU A 48 12.45 6.63 -4.27
CA GLU A 48 11.11 6.04 -4.06
C GLU A 48 10.05 7.12 -3.76
N LEU A 49 10.16 8.26 -4.45
CA LEU A 49 9.22 9.37 -4.41
C LEU A 49 8.38 9.40 -5.68
N TYR A 50 7.10 9.74 -5.56
CA TYR A 50 6.21 9.86 -6.70
C TYR A 50 6.43 11.20 -7.41
N ASP A 51 6.93 11.11 -8.64
CA ASP A 51 7.02 12.23 -9.57
C ASP A 51 5.87 12.14 -10.59
N PRO A 52 4.83 12.98 -10.48
CA PRO A 52 3.74 12.98 -11.46
C PRO A 52 4.22 13.36 -12.86
N VAL A 53 5.22 14.23 -12.99
CA VAL A 53 5.73 14.70 -14.30
C VAL A 53 6.46 13.58 -15.03
N ALA A 54 7.07 12.65 -14.30
CA ALA A 54 7.71 11.47 -14.87
C ALA A 54 6.71 10.42 -15.39
N SER A 55 5.44 10.46 -14.97
CA SER A 55 4.42 9.52 -15.42
C SER A 55 3.55 10.12 -16.52
N ARG A 56 3.41 9.41 -17.64
CA ARG A 56 2.54 9.83 -18.76
C ARG A 56 1.07 9.52 -18.53
N THR A 57 0.74 8.75 -17.49
CA THR A 57 -0.62 8.33 -17.16
C THR A 57 -1.15 9.01 -15.90
N HIS A 58 -0.38 9.93 -15.30
CA HIS A 58 -0.81 10.68 -14.14
C HIS A 58 -2.06 11.51 -14.44
N GLN A 59 -2.95 11.59 -13.46
CA GLN A 59 -4.06 12.52 -13.43
C GLN A 59 -4.14 13.11 -12.04
N GLU A 60 -3.95 14.42 -11.92
CA GLU A 60 -4.19 15.15 -10.68
C GLU A 60 -5.69 15.38 -10.50
N THR A 61 -6.22 15.13 -9.30
CA THR A 61 -7.65 15.34 -9.02
C THR A 61 -7.95 16.75 -8.51
N ASN A 62 -6.92 17.55 -8.22
CA ASN A 62 -6.98 18.85 -7.53
C ASN A 62 -7.63 18.81 -6.12
N GLN A 63 -7.80 17.61 -5.56
CA GLN A 63 -8.39 17.44 -4.24
C GLN A 63 -7.29 17.21 -3.21
N ALA A 64 -7.24 18.07 -2.19
CA ALA A 64 -6.36 17.88 -1.06
C ALA A 64 -6.80 16.67 -0.22
N PHE A 65 -5.85 15.98 0.39
CA PHE A 65 -6.11 14.91 1.36
C PHE A 65 -5.26 15.09 2.61
N GLY A 66 -5.75 14.49 3.70
CA GLY A 66 -5.00 14.36 4.92
C GLY A 66 -5.43 13.10 5.66
N ILE A 67 -4.47 12.34 6.17
CA ILE A 67 -4.71 11.14 6.99
C ILE A 67 -3.97 11.34 8.31
N THR A 68 -4.66 11.07 9.41
CA THR A 68 -4.08 11.11 10.76
C THR A 68 -4.04 9.70 11.31
N TYR A 69 -2.84 9.22 11.59
CA TYR A 69 -2.55 8.01 12.36
C TYR A 69 -2.33 8.37 13.83
N SER A 70 -2.28 7.36 14.69
CA SER A 70 -1.99 7.56 16.13
C SER A 70 -0.63 8.22 16.39
N THR A 71 0.36 7.97 15.53
CA THR A 71 1.75 8.44 15.68
C THR A 71 2.07 9.71 14.89
N GLY A 72 1.26 10.06 13.90
CA GLY A 72 1.55 11.17 13.00
C GLY A 72 0.50 11.32 11.90
N SER A 73 0.82 12.12 10.91
CA SER A 73 -0.11 12.45 9.83
C SER A 73 0.63 12.67 8.52
N VAL A 74 -0.13 12.55 7.43
CA VAL A 74 0.28 12.89 6.07
C VAL A 74 -0.73 13.87 5.49
N LYS A 75 -0.24 14.86 4.73
CA LYS A 75 -1.05 15.78 3.93
C LYS A 75 -0.48 15.87 2.52
N GLY A 76 -1.35 16.09 1.55
CA GLY A 76 -0.98 16.29 0.15
C GLY A 76 -2.20 16.35 -0.75
N HIS A 77 -2.08 15.80 -1.96
CA HIS A 77 -3.16 15.79 -2.95
C HIS A 77 -3.44 14.37 -3.48
N TRP A 78 -4.69 14.11 -3.85
CA TRP A 78 -5.10 12.88 -4.51
C TRP A 78 -4.65 12.91 -5.99
N TYR A 79 -4.13 11.77 -6.44
CA TYR A 79 -3.81 11.50 -7.84
C TYR A 79 -4.47 10.21 -8.28
N LYS A 80 -4.63 10.04 -9.59
CA LYS A 80 -4.92 8.76 -10.23
C LYS A 80 -3.79 8.41 -11.17
N ASP A 81 -3.35 7.16 -11.14
CA ASP A 81 -2.36 6.66 -12.07
C ASP A 81 -2.47 5.12 -12.21
N VAL A 82 -1.71 4.56 -13.15
CA VAL A 82 -1.56 3.11 -13.32
C VAL A 82 -0.91 2.55 -12.05
N PHE A 83 -1.56 1.57 -11.44
CA PHE A 83 -1.06 0.90 -10.24
C PHE A 83 -0.81 -0.60 -10.51
N ALA A 84 0.18 -1.16 -9.84
CA ALA A 84 0.37 -2.60 -9.78
C ALA A 84 0.94 -3.05 -8.44
N PHE A 85 0.50 -4.22 -7.95
CA PHE A 85 1.19 -4.91 -6.88
C PHE A 85 2.47 -5.59 -7.41
N GLY A 86 3.58 -5.43 -6.70
CA GLY A 86 4.87 -6.04 -7.03
C GLY A 86 5.91 -5.05 -7.57
N ASP A 87 7.16 -5.52 -7.64
CA ASP A 87 8.29 -4.78 -8.22
C ASP A 87 8.21 -4.81 -9.76
N PRO A 88 8.39 -3.68 -10.47
CA PRO A 88 8.35 -3.63 -11.94
C PRO A 88 9.43 -4.46 -12.64
N LYS A 89 10.42 -4.96 -11.90
CA LYS A 89 11.43 -5.92 -12.39
C LYS A 89 10.94 -7.37 -12.42
N ASN A 90 9.78 -7.65 -11.82
CA ASN A 90 9.19 -8.98 -11.69
C ASN A 90 7.79 -9.03 -12.31
N SER A 91 7.12 -10.18 -12.20
CA SER A 91 5.68 -10.28 -12.52
C SER A 91 4.86 -9.43 -11.54
N GLN A 92 3.88 -8.70 -12.07
CA GLN A 92 3.04 -7.79 -11.29
C GLN A 92 1.56 -8.05 -11.53
N LEU A 93 0.75 -7.84 -10.49
CA LEU A 93 -0.70 -7.76 -10.62
C LEU A 93 -1.08 -6.32 -10.98
N LYS A 94 -1.24 -6.06 -12.27
CA LYS A 94 -1.47 -4.72 -12.82
C LYS A 94 -2.95 -4.42 -13.00
N PHE A 95 -3.37 -3.22 -12.59
CA PHE A 95 -4.76 -2.78 -12.69
C PHE A 95 -5.10 -2.34 -14.11
N LYS A 96 -6.38 -2.52 -14.47
CA LYS A 96 -6.91 -2.17 -15.79
C LYS A 96 -7.29 -0.69 -15.85
N LYS A 97 -7.75 -0.09 -14.75
CA LYS A 97 -8.05 1.34 -14.66
C LYS A 97 -7.02 2.08 -13.80
N LEU A 98 -7.07 3.40 -13.88
CA LEU A 98 -6.29 4.26 -13.00
C LEU A 98 -6.84 4.18 -11.58
N VAL A 99 -5.95 4.00 -10.62
CA VAL A 99 -6.26 3.87 -9.20
C VAL A 99 -5.98 5.19 -8.50
N GLN A 100 -6.87 5.59 -7.59
CA GLN A 100 -6.68 6.79 -6.79
C GLN A 100 -5.78 6.53 -5.58
N PHE A 101 -4.86 7.44 -5.29
CA PHE A 101 -3.95 7.38 -4.14
C PHE A 101 -3.48 8.77 -3.72
N GLY A 102 -3.04 8.89 -2.47
CA GLY A 102 -2.52 10.14 -1.93
C GLY A 102 -1.04 10.33 -2.24
N ALA A 103 -0.66 11.48 -2.81
CA ALA A 103 0.73 11.88 -2.93
C ALA A 103 1.11 12.80 -1.76
N GLY A 104 1.84 12.26 -0.78
CA GLY A 104 2.19 12.91 0.47
C GLY A 104 3.27 13.99 0.29
N GLU A 105 2.93 15.23 0.65
CA GLU A 105 3.81 16.39 0.58
C GLU A 105 4.38 16.78 1.94
N GLN A 106 3.62 16.53 3.01
CA GLN A 106 4.00 16.84 4.39
C GLN A 106 3.69 15.67 5.30
N MET A 107 4.70 15.21 6.05
CA MET A 107 4.57 14.10 7.01
C MET A 107 5.17 14.45 8.37
N THR A 108 4.58 13.93 9.45
CA THR A 108 4.99 14.28 10.83
C THR A 108 5.66 13.14 11.61
N PHE A 109 5.67 11.92 11.09
CA PHE A 109 6.28 10.77 11.77
C PHE A 109 7.23 9.96 10.90
N SER A 110 6.74 9.46 9.77
CA SER A 110 7.52 8.68 8.81
C SER A 110 7.13 9.03 7.38
N ASP A 111 8.04 8.84 6.43
CA ASP A 111 7.83 9.03 5.00
C ASP A 111 7.77 7.72 4.20
N ILE A 112 7.62 6.58 4.88
CA ILE A 112 7.39 5.28 4.24
C ILE A 112 5.94 5.20 3.76
N SER A 113 5.76 4.78 2.50
CA SER A 113 4.43 4.57 1.90
C SER A 113 3.59 3.59 2.71
N ILE A 114 2.28 3.83 2.78
CA ILE A 114 1.31 2.93 3.42
C ILE A 114 0.20 2.60 2.42
N LEU A 115 -0.09 1.32 2.28
CA LEU A 115 -1.20 0.77 1.53
C LEU A 115 -2.19 0.14 2.51
N GLY A 116 -3.30 0.83 2.76
CA GLY A 116 -4.44 0.24 3.44
C GLY A 116 -5.06 -0.91 2.63
N LEU A 117 -5.37 -2.01 3.30
CA LEU A 117 -5.98 -3.21 2.70
C LEU A 117 -7.49 -3.30 2.93
N PRO A 118 -8.02 -3.30 4.17
CA PRO A 118 -9.45 -3.38 4.39
C PRO A 118 -10.18 -2.14 3.89
N SER A 119 -11.46 -2.32 3.60
CA SER A 119 -12.37 -1.20 3.54
C SER A 119 -12.96 -0.93 4.92
N MET A 120 -13.17 0.35 5.24
CA MET A 120 -14.12 0.76 6.26
C MET A 120 -15.38 1.19 5.51
N GLU A 121 -16.58 0.78 5.95
CA GLU A 121 -17.86 0.96 5.22
C GLU A 121 -18.10 2.37 4.64
N THR A 122 -17.49 3.41 5.23
CA THR A 122 -17.59 4.81 4.77
C THR A 122 -16.66 5.18 3.61
N HIS A 123 -15.75 4.29 3.20
CA HIS A 123 -14.57 4.57 2.40
C HIS A 123 -14.17 3.40 1.45
N ASP A 124 -15.14 2.57 1.05
CA ASP A 124 -15.00 1.47 0.07
C ASP A 124 -14.34 1.86 -1.25
N ASP A 125 -14.45 3.12 -1.65
CA ASP A 125 -13.86 3.67 -2.86
C ASP A 125 -12.35 3.93 -2.73
N MET A 126 -11.80 3.93 -1.51
CA MET A 126 -10.37 4.16 -1.27
C MET A 126 -9.53 2.88 -1.17
N SER A 127 -10.14 1.72 -0.91
CA SER A 127 -9.40 0.46 -0.78
C SER A 127 -8.99 -0.08 -2.16
N ILE A 128 -7.67 -0.10 -2.39
CA ILE A 128 -7.07 -0.67 -3.60
C ILE A 128 -7.34 -2.18 -3.70
N PHE A 129 -7.39 -2.88 -2.58
CA PHE A 129 -7.74 -4.30 -2.56
C PHE A 129 -9.16 -4.53 -3.08
N HIS A 130 -10.14 -3.74 -2.62
CA HIS A 130 -11.52 -3.85 -3.09
C HIS A 130 -11.65 -3.49 -4.58
N GLU A 131 -10.89 -2.50 -5.06
CA GLU A 131 -10.86 -2.20 -6.50
C GLU A 131 -10.30 -3.36 -7.31
N ALA A 132 -9.27 -4.06 -6.83
CA ALA A 132 -8.72 -5.23 -7.50
C ALA A 132 -9.76 -6.36 -7.63
N VAL A 133 -10.52 -6.61 -6.57
CA VAL A 133 -11.63 -7.57 -6.57
C VAL A 133 -12.71 -7.14 -7.57
N ARG A 134 -13.10 -5.85 -7.56
CA ARG A 134 -14.11 -5.29 -8.46
C ARG A 134 -13.71 -5.36 -9.94
N GLU A 135 -12.43 -5.22 -10.25
CA GLU A 135 -11.89 -5.37 -11.61
C GLU A 135 -11.70 -6.82 -12.06
N GLY A 136 -11.94 -7.79 -11.17
CA GLY A 136 -11.74 -9.22 -11.43
C GLY A 136 -10.26 -9.55 -11.65
N LEU A 137 -9.37 -8.98 -10.85
CA LEU A 137 -7.93 -9.25 -10.88
C LEU A 137 -7.52 -10.43 -10.00
N MET A 138 -8.43 -10.95 -9.19
CA MET A 138 -8.18 -11.99 -8.21
C MET A 138 -9.13 -13.16 -8.44
N ASP A 139 -8.63 -14.39 -8.27
CA ASP A 139 -9.45 -15.60 -8.36
C ASP A 139 -10.46 -15.65 -7.20
N GLU A 140 -10.03 -15.29 -6.00
CA GLU A 140 -10.86 -15.17 -4.80
C GLU A 140 -10.68 -13.80 -4.13
N PRO A 141 -11.69 -13.25 -3.42
CA PRO A 141 -11.62 -11.93 -2.77
C PRO A 141 -10.86 -11.98 -1.43
N ILE A 142 -9.71 -12.65 -1.40
CA ILE A 142 -8.88 -12.85 -0.20
C ILE A 142 -7.43 -12.43 -0.46
N PHE A 143 -6.72 -12.15 0.62
CA PHE A 143 -5.26 -12.12 0.64
C PHE A 143 -4.77 -12.92 1.85
N THR A 144 -3.63 -13.58 1.71
CA THR A 144 -2.96 -14.29 2.80
C THR A 144 -1.58 -13.70 3.04
N THR A 145 -1.16 -13.66 4.30
CA THR A 145 0.15 -13.12 4.68
C THR A 145 0.93 -14.15 5.48
N TYR A 146 2.16 -14.39 5.05
CA TYR A 146 3.17 -15.12 5.80
C TYR A 146 4.24 -14.14 6.24
N LEU A 147 4.49 -14.05 7.55
CA LEU A 147 5.49 -13.15 8.12
C LEU A 147 6.58 -14.00 8.80
N ALA A 148 7.78 -14.01 8.22
CA ALA A 148 8.88 -14.82 8.72
C ALA A 148 9.42 -14.25 10.05
N LYS A 149 9.53 -15.10 11.08
CA LYS A 149 10.17 -14.72 12.35
C LYS A 149 11.68 -14.72 12.19
N CYS A 150 12.23 -13.53 12.03
CA CYS A 150 13.66 -13.32 11.86
C CYS A 150 14.37 -13.15 13.21
N ALA A 151 15.29 -14.06 13.54
CA ALA A 151 16.10 -13.99 14.77
C ALA A 151 17.30 -13.00 14.65
N GLN A 152 17.61 -12.53 13.45
CA GLN A 152 18.71 -11.57 13.18
C GLN A 152 18.20 -10.33 12.44
N THR A 153 19.02 -9.27 12.45
CA THR A 153 18.70 -7.91 11.97
C THR A 153 18.40 -7.80 10.47
N GLN A 154 18.71 -8.83 9.66
CA GLN A 154 18.36 -8.87 8.24
C GLN A 154 17.91 -10.28 7.84
N CYS A 155 16.72 -10.36 7.25
CA CYS A 155 16.22 -11.55 6.57
C CYS A 155 16.17 -11.28 5.07
N GLU A 156 16.76 -12.18 4.29
CA GLU A 156 16.61 -12.14 2.83
C GLU A 156 15.15 -12.36 2.41
N ASN A 157 14.42 -13.23 3.13
CA ASN A 157 12.98 -13.46 2.96
C ASN A 157 12.23 -13.08 4.24
N GLY A 158 11.70 -11.85 4.28
CA GLY A 158 10.93 -11.35 5.42
C GLY A 158 9.49 -11.88 5.48
N GLY A 159 8.93 -12.33 4.36
CA GLY A 159 7.54 -12.78 4.29
C GLY A 159 6.98 -12.71 2.88
N VAL A 160 5.73 -13.14 2.74
CA VAL A 160 4.98 -13.16 1.47
C VAL A 160 3.56 -12.65 1.73
N ILE A 161 3.06 -11.82 0.82
CA ILE A 161 1.62 -11.56 0.71
C ILE A 161 1.15 -12.15 -0.61
N THR A 162 0.12 -12.98 -0.54
CA THR A 162 -0.49 -13.65 -1.69
C THR A 162 -1.88 -13.07 -1.89
N PHE A 163 -2.13 -12.49 -3.06
CA PHE A 163 -3.42 -11.94 -3.43
C PHE A 163 -4.20 -12.94 -4.28
N GLY A 164 -5.49 -13.08 -3.98
CA GLY A 164 -6.43 -13.84 -4.79
C GLY A 164 -6.50 -15.34 -4.51
N LYS A 165 -5.77 -15.85 -3.51
CA LYS A 165 -5.76 -17.27 -3.13
C LYS A 165 -5.12 -17.47 -1.76
N GLU A 166 -5.34 -18.67 -1.20
CA GLU A 166 -4.61 -19.15 -0.04
C GLU A 166 -3.15 -19.49 -0.39
N ASP A 167 -2.23 -19.12 0.51
CA ASP A 167 -0.83 -19.50 0.40
C ASP A 167 -0.61 -20.90 0.99
N THR A 168 -0.83 -21.92 0.16
CA THR A 168 -0.64 -23.33 0.56
C THR A 168 0.83 -23.73 0.73
N LEU A 169 1.78 -22.83 0.44
CA LEU A 169 3.21 -23.11 0.58
C LEU A 169 3.71 -22.71 1.97
N ASN A 170 3.27 -21.56 2.46
CA ASN A 170 3.75 -20.99 3.71
C ASN A 170 2.74 -21.08 4.87
N CYS A 171 1.45 -21.25 4.58
CA CYS A 171 0.43 -21.54 5.60
C CYS A 171 0.32 -23.06 5.84
N GLY A 172 0.03 -23.45 7.08
CA GLY A 172 -0.21 -24.85 7.42
C GLY A 172 -1.60 -25.33 7.02
N ASP A 173 -1.84 -26.64 7.10
CA ASP A 173 -3.08 -27.30 6.64
C ASP A 173 -4.33 -26.96 7.46
N VAL A 174 -4.17 -26.29 8.61
CA VAL A 174 -5.27 -25.97 9.53
C VAL A 174 -5.56 -24.48 9.45
N ILE A 175 -6.76 -24.15 8.97
CA ILE A 175 -7.29 -22.79 8.90
C ILE A 175 -8.51 -22.72 9.80
N ASP A 176 -8.56 -21.69 10.65
CA ASP A 176 -9.74 -21.35 11.45
C ASP A 176 -10.24 -19.97 11.05
N TRP A 177 -11.56 -19.80 11.00
CA TRP A 177 -12.21 -18.59 10.54
C TRP A 177 -13.02 -17.98 11.68
N VAL A 178 -12.84 -16.67 11.87
CA VAL A 178 -13.60 -15.91 12.86
C VAL A 178 -14.29 -14.76 12.15
N ASP A 179 -15.57 -14.56 12.46
CA ASP A 179 -16.33 -13.43 11.93
C ASP A 179 -15.71 -12.11 12.38
N VAL A 180 -15.47 -11.23 11.40
CA VAL A 180 -14.91 -9.90 11.63
C VAL A 180 -16.04 -8.96 12.05
N TRP A 181 -15.80 -8.13 13.06
CA TRP A 181 -16.77 -7.10 13.44
C TRP A 181 -16.68 -5.90 12.47
N PRO A 182 -17.80 -5.30 12.02
CA PRO A 182 -17.86 -4.40 10.86
C PRO A 182 -16.90 -3.19 10.87
N GLU A 183 -16.43 -2.78 12.03
CA GLU A 183 -15.73 -1.51 12.17
C GLU A 183 -14.20 -1.65 12.22
N ILE A 184 -13.62 -2.79 12.61
CA ILE A 184 -12.15 -2.98 12.67
C ILE A 184 -11.84 -4.48 12.48
N LEU A 185 -10.77 -4.81 11.73
CA LEU A 185 -10.12 -6.13 11.77
C LEU A 185 -9.60 -6.41 13.19
N SER A 186 -10.51 -6.79 14.08
CA SER A 186 -10.28 -7.12 15.47
C SER A 186 -10.93 -8.47 15.75
N ILE A 187 -10.13 -9.38 16.29
CA ILE A 187 -10.57 -10.70 16.76
C ILE A 187 -10.71 -10.56 18.27
N LYS A 188 -11.83 -11.04 18.84
CA LYS A 188 -12.01 -11.12 20.30
C LYS A 188 -11.25 -12.29 20.90
#